data_AF-A0A1Q6KDV5-F1
#
_entry.id   AF-A0A1Q6KDV5-F1
#
_cell.length_a   1.000
_cell.length_b   1.000
_cell.length_c   1.000
_cell.angle_alpha   90.00
_cell.angle_beta   90.00
_cell.angle_gamma   90.00
#
_symmetry.space_group_name_H-M   'P 1'
#
loop_
_entity.id
_entity.type
_entity.pdbx_description
1 polymer ?
#
loop_
_entity_poly.entity_id
_entity_poly.type
_entity_poly.pdbx_seq_one_letter_code
_entity_poly.pdbx_strand_id
1 'polypeptide(L)' 'MEYKEEILEKCLPKYLEEDLKNYKEGLKNKSRLIDCLLGELQQSINCAYVDNEITEEQCDYLYKKYIRGGK' A
#
# COMPACT_ATOMS: atom_id res chain seq x y z
N MET A 1 -3.46 12.44 15.55
CA MET A 1 -4.30 11.44 14.84
C MET A 1 -3.47 10.28 14.30
N GLU A 2 -2.27 10.05 14.82
CA GLU A 2 -1.32 9.01 14.40
C GLU A 2 -1.88 7.58 14.54
N TYR A 3 -2.67 7.34 15.60
CA TYR A 3 -3.31 6.04 15.85
C TYR A 3 -4.27 5.57 14.74
N LYS A 4 -4.86 6.47 13.95
CA LYS A 4 -5.73 6.06 12.84
C LYS A 4 -4.92 5.51 11.66
N GLU A 5 -3.76 6.08 11.40
CA GLU A 5 -2.93 5.73 10.24
C GLU A 5 -2.29 4.34 10.40
N GLU A 6 -1.83 3.99 11.61
CA GLU A 6 -1.33 2.64 11.88
C GLU A 6 -2.41 1.55 11.78
N ILE A 7 -3.68 1.87 12.08
CA ILE A 7 -4.78 0.92 11.99
C ILE A 7 -5.13 0.63 10.52
N LEU A 8 -5.03 1.64 9.64
CA LEU A 8 -5.39 1.49 8.23
C LEU A 8 -4.41 0.62 7.41
N GLU A 9 -3.20 0.37 7.94
CA GLU A 9 -2.24 -0.59 7.38
C GLU A 9 -2.31 -1.99 8.02
N LYS A 10 -3.28 -2.23 8.91
CA LYS A 10 -3.47 -3.53 9.58
C LYS A 10 -4.55 -4.33 8.86
N CYS A 11 -4.53 -5.65 9.07
CA CYS A 11 -5.53 -6.57 8.55
C CYS A 11 -5.69 -6.49 7.02
N LEU A 12 -4.61 -6.16 6.31
CA LEU A 12 -4.58 -6.22 4.85
C LEU A 12 -4.57 -7.69 4.41
N PRO A 13 -5.11 -8.01 3.22
CA PRO A 13 -4.88 -9.30 2.59
C PRO A 13 -3.39 -9.59 2.46
N LYS A 14 -3.02 -10.86 2.62
CA LYS A 14 -1.61 -11.26 2.69
C LYS A 14 -0.78 -10.77 1.49
N TYR A 15 -1.33 -10.82 0.28
CA TYR A 15 -0.64 -10.37 -0.92
C TYR A 15 -0.39 -8.85 -0.90
N LEU A 16 -1.38 -8.06 -0.46
CA LEU A 16 -1.23 -6.62 -0.32
C LEU A 16 -0.24 -6.25 0.79
N GLU A 17 -0.23 -7.00 1.90
CA GLU A 17 0.77 -6.82 2.97
C GLU A 17 2.19 -7.11 2.45
N GLU A 18 2.37 -8.18 1.68
CA GLU A 18 3.65 -8.55 1.08
C GLU A 18 4.15 -7.49 0.08
N ASP A 19 3.29 -6.99 -0.81
CA ASP A 19 3.67 -5.94 -1.77
C ASP A 19 3.97 -4.60 -1.08
N LEU A 20 3.21 -4.24 -0.06
CA LEU A 20 3.47 -3.04 0.75
C LEU A 20 4.83 -3.14 1.45
N LYS A 21 5.17 -4.32 1.97
CA LYS A 21 6.48 -4.58 2.58
C LYS A 21 7.59 -4.50 1.54
N ASN A 22 7.44 -5.17 0.38
CA ASN A 22 8.43 -5.17 -0.69
C ASN A 22 8.71 -3.75 -1.19
N TYR A 23 7.66 -2.92 -1.37
CA TYR A 23 7.80 -1.52 -1.73
C TYR A 23 8.58 -0.73 -0.67
N LYS A 24 8.24 -0.86 0.62
CA LYS A 24 8.96 -0.20 1.72
C LYS A 24 10.43 -0.61 1.80
N GLU A 25 10.73 -1.90 1.62
CA GLU A 25 12.09 -2.42 1.57
C GLU A 25 12.84 -1.91 0.33
N GLY A 26 12.15 -1.83 -0.82
CA GLY A 26 12.68 -1.24 -2.05
C GLY A 26 13.08 0.22 -1.88
N LEU A 27 12.24 1.03 -1.22
CA LEU A 27 12.57 2.43 -0.87
C LEU A 27 13.80 2.50 0.04
N LYS A 28 13.82 1.72 1.13
CA LYS A 28 14.93 1.69 2.10
C LYS A 28 16.26 1.33 1.44
N ASN A 29 16.24 0.36 0.52
CA ASN A 29 17.43 -0.15 -0.14
C ASN A 29 17.77 0.56 -1.46
N LYS A 30 17.03 1.62 -1.83
CA LYS A 30 17.19 2.33 -3.11
C LYS A 30 17.18 1.38 -4.30
N SER A 31 16.22 0.45 -4.29
CA SER A 31 16.07 -0.56 -5.34
C SER A 31 15.93 0.11 -6.71
N ARG A 32 16.59 -0.46 -7.72
CA ARG A 32 16.41 -0.05 -9.12
C ARG A 32 15.05 -0.45 -9.69
N LEU A 33 14.30 -1.27 -8.97
CA LEU A 33 12.97 -1.76 -9.36
C LEU A 33 11.85 -1.00 -8.65
N ILE A 34 12.11 0.19 -8.12
CA ILE A 34 11.13 0.90 -7.30
C ILE A 34 9.84 1.23 -8.06
N ASP A 35 9.94 1.52 -9.36
CA ASP A 35 8.78 1.80 -10.21
C ASP A 35 7.93 0.54 -10.41
N CYS A 36 8.56 -0.63 -10.54
CA CYS A 36 7.86 -1.91 -10.61
C CYS A 36 7.14 -2.21 -9.30
N LEU A 37 7.83 -2.08 -8.17
CA LEU A 37 7.28 -2.31 -6.83
C LEU A 37 6.10 -1.36 -6.52
N LEU A 38 6.17 -0.10 -6.99
CA LEU A 38 5.09 0.86 -6.86
C LEU A 38 3.85 0.43 -7.68
N GLY A 39 4.08 -0.06 -8.91
CA GLY A 39 3.02 -0.60 -9.77
C GLY A 39 2.36 -1.85 -9.18
N GLU A 40 3.14 -2.78 -8.63
CA GLU A 40 2.66 -3.98 -7.94
C GLU A 40 1.81 -3.61 -6.72
N LEU A 41 2.30 -2.71 -5.86
CA LEU A 41 1.53 -2.20 -4.72
C LEU A 41 0.22 -1.54 -5.18
N GLN A 42 0.25 -0.69 -6.20
CA GLN A 42 -0.95 -0.05 -6.73
C GLN A 42 -1.98 -1.07 -7.21
N GLN A 43 -1.53 -2.10 -7.93
CA GLN A 43 -2.39 -3.18 -8.43
C GLN A 43 -3.02 -3.95 -7.27
N SER A 44 -2.22 -4.31 -6.25
CA SER A 44 -2.72 -5.05 -5.08
C SER A 44 -3.72 -4.24 -4.25
N ILE A 45 -3.55 -2.92 -4.12
CA ILE A 45 -4.55 -2.05 -3.48
C ILE A 45 -5.87 -2.09 -4.26
N ASN A 46 -5.80 -2.00 -5.59
CA ASN A 46 -6.99 -2.04 -6.44
C ASN A 46 -7.72 -3.38 -6.36
N CYS A 47 -7.00 -4.51 -6.44
CA CYS A 47 -7.60 -5.83 -6.30
C CYS A 47 -8.30 -5.99 -4.95
N ALA A 48 -7.61 -5.65 -3.85
CA ALA A 48 -8.17 -5.75 -2.50
C ALA A 48 -9.44 -4.90 -2.33
N TYR A 49 -9.49 -3.72 -2.94
CA TYR A 49 -10.67 -2.87 -2.90
C TYR A 49 -11.84 -3.44 -3.74
N VAL A 50 -11.56 -3.90 -4.97
CA VAL A 50 -12.58 -4.49 -5.85
C VAL A 50 -13.16 -5.77 -5.26
N ASP A 51 -12.33 -6.59 -4.60
CA ASP A 51 -12.73 -7.83 -3.95
C ASP A 51 -13.35 -7.61 -2.56
N ASN A 52 -13.50 -6.36 -2.12
CA ASN A 52 -14.04 -5.96 -0.81
C ASN A 52 -13.26 -6.51 0.39
N GLU A 53 -11.96 -6.75 0.23
CA GLU A 53 -11.07 -7.23 1.30
C GLU A 53 -10.48 -6.10 2.15
N ILE A 54 -10.55 -4.85 1.67
CA ILE A 54 -10.23 -3.63 2.43
C ILE A 54 -11.36 -2.61 2.31
N THR A 55 -11.45 -1.70 3.28
CA THR A 55 -12.43 -0.60 3.23
C THR A 55 -12.03 0.48 2.24
N GLU A 56 -13.00 1.32 1.84
CA GLU A 56 -12.72 2.54 1.06
C GLU A 56 -11.73 3.46 1.80
N GLU A 57 -11.86 3.59 3.12
CA GLU A 57 -10.94 4.38 3.95
C GLU A 57 -9.50 3.84 3.89
N GLN A 58 -9.32 2.51 3.94
CA GLN A 58 -8.01 1.89 3.77
C GLN A 58 -7.44 2.12 2.36
N CYS A 59 -8.26 1.94 1.33
CA CYS A 59 -7.86 2.17 -0.06
C CYS A 59 -7.39 3.62 -0.28
N ASP A 60 -8.20 4.59 0.14
CA ASP A 60 -7.90 6.02 0.01
C ASP A 60 -6.63 6.40 0.78
N TYR A 61 -6.49 5.89 2.01
CA TYR A 61 -5.31 6.12 2.82
C TYR A 61 -4.04 5.58 2.14
N LEU A 62 -4.07 4.32 1.67
CA LEU A 62 -2.92 3.69 1.00
C LEU A 62 -2.55 4.45 -0.28
N TYR A 63 -3.53 4.87 -1.08
CA TYR A 63 -3.30 5.68 -2.28
C TYR A 63 -2.68 7.03 -1.96
N LYS A 64 -3.21 7.73 -0.95
CA LYS A 64 -2.69 9.05 -0.55
C LYS A 64 -1.26 8.94 -0.04
N LYS A 65 -0.96 7.91 0.75
CA LYS A 65 0.34 7.74 1.39
C LYS A 65 1.42 7.25 0.43
N TYR A 66 1.10 6.27 -0.42
CA TYR A 66 2.12 5.56 -1.20
C TYR A 66 2.08 5.85 -2.70
N ILE A 67 0.90 6.06 -3.29
CA ILE A 67 0.76 6.14 -4.76
C ILE A 67 0.80 7.59 -5.24
N ARG A 68 0.04 8.48 -4.60
CA ARG A 68 -0.12 9.88 -5.04
C ARG A 68 1.00 10.81 -4.54
N GLY A 69 1.99 10.26 -3.84
CA GLY A 69 3.13 11.00 -3.28
C GLY A 69 2.65 12.09 -2.31
N GLY A 70 2.24 11.68 -1.10
CA GLY A 70 1.62 12.52 -0.07
C GLY A 70 2.09 13.98 -0.11
N LYS A 71 1.18 14.88 -0.47
CA LYS A 71 1.32 16.32 -0.28
C LYS A 71 0.82 16.71 1.10
#